data_AF-A0A9D5ZTM2-F1
#
_entry.id   AF-A0A9D5ZTM2-F1
#
_cell.length_a   1.000
_cell.length_b   1.000
_cell.length_c   1.000
_cell.angle_alpha   90.00
_cell.angle_beta   90.00
_cell.angle_gamma   90.00
#
_symmetry.space_group_name_H-M   'P 1'
#
loop_
_entity.id
_entity.type
_entity.pdbx_description
1 polymer ?
#
loop_
_entity_poly.entity_id
_entity_poly.type
_entity_poly.pdbx_seq_one_letter_code
_entity_poly.pdbx_strand_id
1 'polypeptide(L)' 'MDNTYFAGLYLTDGKYEMQIDARPSDAVAIALRTNSPIYINRDVLETKHTDELEEWLKNLKPEDFGNIM' A
#
# COMPACT_ATOMS: atom_id res chain seq x y z
N MET A 1 -20.60 6.74 -0.19
CA MET A 1 -19.17 7.15 -0.17
C MET A 1 -18.33 6.16 0.67
N ASP A 2 -18.67 4.88 0.79
CA ASP A 2 -18.59 3.75 -0.16
C ASP A 2 -17.14 3.36 -0.52
N ASN A 3 -16.55 2.45 0.27
CA ASN A 3 -15.42 1.55 -0.06
C ASN A 3 -14.21 2.13 -0.83
N THR A 4 -13.90 3.42 -0.66
CA THR A 4 -12.77 4.05 -1.35
C THR A 4 -11.64 4.28 -0.36
N TYR A 5 -10.49 3.64 -0.62
CA TYR A 5 -9.26 3.87 0.13
C TYR A 5 -8.40 4.93 -0.56
N PHE A 6 -7.66 5.70 0.24
CA PHE A 6 -6.76 6.76 -0.22
C PHE A 6 -5.33 6.44 0.18
N ALA A 7 -4.35 6.93 -0.58
CA ALA A 7 -2.93 6.75 -0.29
C ALA A 7 -2.14 8.02 -0.61
N GLY A 8 -0.99 8.20 0.05
CA GLY A 8 -0.05 9.27 -0.25
C GLY A 8 1.33 8.69 -0.55
N LEU A 9 2.00 9.23 -1.56
CA LEU A 9 3.42 8.98 -1.83
C LEU A 9 4.24 10.07 -1.17
N TYR A 10 5.19 9.66 -0.33
CA TYR A 10 6.16 10.54 0.30
C TYR A 10 7.47 10.44 -0.46
N LEU A 11 7.83 11.51 -1.16
CA LEU A 11 9.04 11.62 -1.95
C LEU A 11 10.03 12.53 -1.24
N THR A 12 11.31 12.21 -1.35
CA THR A 12 12.40 13.05 -0.83
C THR A 12 13.57 13.04 -1.79
N ASP A 13 14.19 14.21 -1.98
CA ASP A 13 15.48 14.35 -2.65
C ASP A 13 16.65 14.45 -1.63
N GLY A 14 16.36 14.22 -0.35
CA GLY A 14 17.29 14.37 0.77
C GLY A 14 17.36 15.79 1.36
N LYS A 15 16.70 16.77 0.75
CA LYS A 15 16.62 18.16 1.26
C LYS A 15 15.18 18.59 1.49
N TYR A 16 14.27 18.14 0.64
CA TYR A 16 12.86 18.47 0.69
C TYR A 16 12.02 17.21 0.65
N GLU A 17 10.96 17.21 1.44
CA GLU A 17 9.93 16.18 1.41
C GLU A 17 8.67 16.73 0.72
N MET A 18 8.05 15.90 -0.09
CA MET A 18 6.79 16.21 -0.77
C MET A 18 5.84 15.03 -0.62
N GLN A 19 4.57 15.35 -0.36
CA GLN A 19 3.49 14.38 -0.41
C GLN A 19 2.68 14.56 -1.70
N ILE A 20 2.43 13.47 -2.40
CA ILE A 20 1.58 13.42 -3.60
C ILE A 20 0.40 12.49 -3.32
N ASP A 21 -0.81 12.97 -3.60
CA ASP A 21 -2.03 12.16 -3.50
C ASP A 21 -2.02 11.06 -4.58
N ALA A 22 -2.32 9.83 -4.19
CA ALA A 22 -2.22 8.68 -5.05
C ALA A 22 -3.32 7.66 -4.75
N ARG A 23 -3.75 6.91 -5.78
CA ARG A 23 -4.58 5.73 -5.55
C ARG A 23 -3.75 4.65 -4.86
N PRO A 24 -4.33 3.84 -3.97
CA PRO A 24 -3.61 2.77 -3.28
C PRO A 24 -2.86 1.80 -4.20
N SER A 25 -3.46 1.42 -5.33
CA SER A 25 -2.82 0.52 -6.32
C SER A 25 -1.52 1.09 -6.88
N ASP A 26 -1.50 2.39 -7.19
CA ASP A 26 -0.35 3.07 -7.77
C ASP A 26 0.77 3.25 -6.73
N ALA A 27 0.39 3.62 -5.49
CA ALA A 27 1.32 3.78 -4.38
C ALA A 27 2.04 2.47 -4.02
N VAL A 28 1.29 1.36 -3.93
CA VAL A 28 1.86 0.02 -3.67
C VAL A 28 2.80 -0.40 -4.80
N ALA A 29 2.40 -0.23 -6.06
CA ALA A 29 3.21 -0.66 -7.20
C ALA A 29 4.52 0.13 -7.30
N ILE A 30 4.52 1.43 -6.97
CA ILE A 30 5.74 2.24 -6.89
C ILE A 30 6.61 1.75 -5.74
N ALA A 31 6.06 1.59 -4.53
CA ALA A 31 6.82 1.16 -3.36
C ALA A 31 7.51 -0.19 -3.58
N LEU A 32 6.84 -1.15 -4.22
CA LEU A 32 7.44 -2.45 -4.57
C LEU A 32 8.60 -2.30 -5.58
N ARG A 33 8.46 -1.47 -6.61
CA ARG A 33 9.51 -1.24 -7.62
C ARG A 33 10.73 -0.52 -7.07
N THR A 34 10.53 0.36 -6.09
CA THR A 34 11.61 1.16 -5.47
C THR A 34 12.12 0.58 -4.16
N ASN A 35 11.58 -0.58 -3.74
CA ASN A 35 11.86 -1.21 -2.44
C ASN A 35 11.66 -0.24 -1.26
N SER A 36 10.61 0.59 -1.35
CA SER A 36 10.27 1.59 -0.34
C SER A 36 9.32 1.01 0.71
N PRO A 37 9.40 1.49 1.97
CA PRO A 37 8.51 1.04 3.03
C PRO A 37 7.06 1.44 2.74
N ILE A 38 6.12 0.56 3.12
CA ILE A 38 4.68 0.80 3.03
C ILE A 38 4.13 0.95 4.45
N TYR A 39 3.37 2.02 4.69
CA TYR A 39 2.72 2.29 5.95
C TYR A 39 1.20 2.30 5.75
N ILE A 40 0.47 1.85 6.76
CA ILE A 40 -0.98 1.85 6.79
C ILE A 40 -1.46 2.50 8.09
N ASN A 41 -2.53 3.30 8.00
CA ASN A 41 -3.17 3.81 9.21
C ASN A 41 -3.82 2.64 9.96
N ARG A 42 -3.61 2.59 11.28
CA ARG A 42 -4.13 1.54 12.14
C ARG A 42 -5.65 1.39 12.04
N ASP A 43 -6.39 2.49 11.91
CA ASP A 43 -7.84 2.46 11.82
C ASP A 43 -8.33 1.69 10.57
N VAL A 44 -7.57 1.79 9.47
CA VAL A 44 -7.84 1.04 8.22
C VAL A 44 -7.60 -0.46 8.42
N LEU A 45 -6.58 -0.81 9.19
CA LEU A 45 -6.25 -2.19 9.53
C LEU A 45 -7.32 -2.81 10.43
N GLU A 46 -7.79 -2.07 11.44
CA GLU A 46 -8.80 -2.52 12.41
C GLU A 46 -10.22 -2.60 11.81
N THR A 47 -10.48 -1.87 10.72
CA THR A 47 -11.77 -1.93 10.00
C THR A 47 -11.91 -3.22 9.19
N LYS A 48 -10.81 -3.88 8.83
CA LYS A 48 -10.81 -5.24 8.27
C LYS A 48 -10.77 -6.20 9.45
N HIS A 49 -11.67 -7.18 9.49
CA HIS A 49 -11.57 -8.27 10.45
C HIS A 49 -10.14 -8.83 10.38
N THR A 50 -9.37 -8.63 11.46
CA THR A 50 -7.93 -8.90 11.52
C THR A 50 -7.62 -10.34 11.10
N ASP A 51 -8.58 -11.24 11.33
CA ASP A 51 -8.54 -12.65 10.98
C ASP A 51 -8.47 -12.89 9.45
N GLU A 52 -9.23 -12.15 8.64
CA GLU A 52 -9.25 -12.32 7.17
C GLU A 52 -7.97 -11.78 6.52
N LEU A 53 -7.42 -10.68 7.04
CA LEU A 53 -6.20 -10.08 6.50
C LEU A 53 -4.98 -10.95 6.80
N GLU A 54 -4.89 -11.52 8.01
CA GLU A 54 -3.83 -12.46 8.34
C GLU A 54 -3.87 -13.72 7.47
N GLU A 55 -5.06 -14.26 7.26
CA GLU A 55 -5.24 -15.45 6.42
C GLU A 55 -4.89 -15.15 4.95
N TRP A 56 -5.26 -13.97 4.44
CA TRP A 56 -4.86 -13.52 3.11
C TRP A 56 -3.34 -13.33 3.00
N LEU A 57 -2.69 -12.69 3.97
CA LEU A 57 -1.24 -12.51 4.00
C LEU A 57 -0.49 -13.85 4.05
N LYS A 58 -0.99 -14.82 4.81
CA LYS A 58 -0.41 -16.18 4.89
C LYS A 58 -0.50 -16.94 3.56
N ASN A 59 -1.52 -16.66 2.76
CA ASN A 59 -1.77 -17.31 1.48
C ASN A 59 -1.21 -16.54 0.27
N LEU A 60 -0.62 -15.36 0.49
CA LEU A 60 -0.09 -14.48 -0.55
C LEU A 60 1.15 -15.11 -1.20
N LYS A 61 1.10 -15.32 -2.52
CA LYS A 61 2.19 -15.94 -3.28
C LYS A 61 2.96 -14.88 -4.08
N PRO A 62 4.27 -15.11 -4.35
CA PRO A 62 5.06 -14.23 -5.20
C PRO A 62 4.42 -13.96 -6.58
N GLU A 63 3.68 -14.91 -7.13
CA GLU A 63 2.99 -14.78 -8.42
C GLU A 63 1.79 -13.82 -8.39
N ASP A 64 1.18 -13.58 -7.23
CA ASP A 64 0.09 -12.62 -7.05
C ASP A 64 0.57 -11.16 -7.23
N PHE A 65 1.88 -10.93 -7.17
CA PHE A 65 2.51 -9.64 -7.47
C PHE A 65 2.85 -9.47 -8.96
N GLY A 66 2.64 -10.49 -9.79
CA GLY A 66 3.33 -10.67 -11.08
C GLY A 66 2.62 -10.22 -12.36
N ASN A 67 1.35 -9.80 -12.34
CA ASN A 67 0.65 -9.36 -13.55
C ASN A 67 0.59 -7.84 -13.70
N ILE A 68 1.76 -7.19 -13.58
CA ILE A 68 1.99 -5.80 -13.94
C ILE A 68 3.16 -5.75 -14.94
N MET A 69 2.93 -6.33 -16.11
CA MET A 69 3.68 -5.99 -17.34
C MET A 69 2.68 -5.47 -18.37
#